data_AF-A0A6A5GWY1-F1
#
_entry.id   AF-A0A6A5GWY1-F1
#
_cell.length_a   1.000
_cell.length_b   1.000
_cell.length_c   1.000
_cell.angle_alpha   90.00
_cell.angle_beta   90.00
_cell.angle_gamma   90.00
#
_symmetry.space_group_name_H-M   'P 1'
#
loop_
_entity.id
_entity.type
_entity.pdbx_description
1 polymer ?
#
loop_
_entity_poly.entity_id
_entity_poly.type
_entity_poly.pdbx_seq_one_letter_code
_entity_poly.pdbx_strand_id
1 'polypeptide(L)'
;MVFLTLREFTTWLDVTLFELWIHFLGIIVSSILLCLKVHSILHISYFWVASPMFIGIGFVYYFIFIIYLRSCVEYKDYRAPTFKVICNMLRLTLLTSFLYLLISKISGDLEKSEVADQRSYGWVFSPIWALFLIWAVQICRTTNS
;
A
#
# COMPACT_ATOMS: atom_id res chain seq x y z
N MET A 1 -17.29 23.68 -2.70
CA MET A 1 -16.68 22.34 -2.72
C MET A 1 -15.59 22.36 -3.77
N VAL A 2 -14.32 22.34 -3.35
CA VAL A 2 -13.21 22.18 -4.28
C VAL A 2 -13.20 20.70 -4.65
N PHE A 3 -13.61 20.38 -5.87
CA PHE A 3 -13.41 19.05 -6.41
C PHE A 3 -11.92 18.92 -6.71
N LEU A 4 -11.20 18.18 -5.86
CA LEU A 4 -9.84 17.77 -6.17
C LEU A 4 -9.89 16.99 -7.48
N THR A 5 -9.22 17.50 -8.51
CA THR A 5 -9.14 16.78 -9.77
C THR A 5 -8.28 15.54 -9.57
N LEU A 6 -8.63 14.46 -10.28
CA LEU A 6 -7.86 13.21 -10.25
C LEU A 6 -6.36 13.46 -10.52
N ARG A 7 -6.07 14.46 -11.35
CA ARG A 7 -4.73 14.92 -11.68
C ARG A 7 -4.00 15.46 -10.45
N GLU A 8 -4.60 16.41 -9.73
CA GLU A 8 -4.02 16.98 -8.50
C GLU A 8 -3.76 15.90 -7.45
N PHE A 9 -4.70 14.96 -7.28
CA PHE A 9 -4.54 13.84 -6.34
C PHE A 9 -3.35 12.93 -6.71
N THR A 10 -3.22 12.57 -8.00
CA THR A 10 -2.08 11.77 -8.46
C THR A 10 -0.74 12.51 -8.36
N THR A 11 -0.74 13.84 -8.55
CA THR A 11 0.47 14.67 -8.41
C THR A 11 0.91 14.80 -6.95
N TRP A 12 -0.04 14.94 -6.01
CA TRP A 12 0.25 15.05 -4.58
C TRP A 12 0.77 13.76 -3.97
N LEU A 13 0.19 12.62 -4.37
CA LEU A 13 0.62 11.32 -3.86
C LEU A 13 1.82 10.73 -4.63
N ASP A 14 2.19 11.33 -5.76
CA ASP A 14 3.17 10.79 -6.71
C ASP A 14 2.86 9.32 -7.06
N VAL A 15 1.58 9.06 -7.30
CA VAL A 15 1.00 7.74 -7.59
C VAL A 15 0.44 7.76 -9.00
N THR A 16 0.67 6.68 -9.75
CA THR A 16 0.08 6.56 -11.09
C THR A 16 -1.39 6.17 -11.02
N LEU A 17 -2.17 6.57 -12.01
CA LEU A 17 -3.57 6.15 -12.12
C LEU A 17 -3.71 4.62 -12.13
N PHE A 18 -2.74 3.92 -12.72
CA PHE A 18 -2.67 2.46 -12.77
C PHE A 18 -2.52 1.83 -11.38
N GLU A 19 -1.60 2.34 -10.57
CA GLU A 19 -1.40 1.91 -9.18
C GLU A 19 -2.67 2.10 -8.35
N LEU A 20 -3.35 3.24 -8.52
CA LEU A 20 -4.61 3.53 -7.85
C LEU A 20 -5.70 2.50 -8.23
N TRP A 21 -5.83 2.20 -9.52
CA TRP A 21 -6.79 1.21 -10.03
C TRP A 21 -6.54 -0.20 -9.49
N ILE A 22 -5.27 -0.64 -9.42
CA ILE A 22 -4.91 -1.95 -8.87
C ILE A 22 -5.27 -2.03 -7.39
N HIS A 23 -4.98 -0.98 -6.62
CA HIS A 23 -5.33 -0.97 -5.20
C HIS A 23 -6.84 -0.96 -4.98
N PHE A 24 -7.60 -0.20 -5.76
CA PHE A 24 -9.07 -0.24 -5.70
C PHE A 24 -9.63 -1.62 -6.01
N LEU A 25 -9.13 -2.27 -7.08
CA LEU A 25 -9.53 -3.63 -7.43
C LEU A 25 -9.21 -4.62 -6.30
N GLY A 26 -8.00 -4.52 -5.72
CA GLY A 26 -7.58 -5.35 -4.60
C GLY A 26 -8.47 -5.19 -3.36
N ILE A 27 -8.88 -3.96 -3.05
CA ILE A 27 -9.79 -3.66 -1.93
C ILE A 27 -11.18 -4.25 -2.18
N ILE A 28 -11.73 -4.10 -3.39
CA ILE A 28 -13.06 -4.64 -3.73
C ILE A 28 -13.07 -6.16 -3.59
N VAL A 29 -12.09 -6.83 -4.19
CA VAL A 29 -12.00 -8.30 -4.13
C VAL A 29 -11.80 -8.75 -2.67
N SER A 30 -10.88 -8.12 -1.93
CA SER A 30 -10.65 -8.46 -0.52
C SER A 30 -11.88 -8.21 0.37
N SER A 31 -12.64 -7.14 0.11
CA SER A 31 -13.89 -6.84 0.83
C SER A 31 -14.96 -7.91 0.59
N ILE A 32 -15.06 -8.43 -0.65
CA ILE A 32 -15.97 -9.53 -0.96
C ILE A 32 -15.55 -10.80 -0.22
N LEU A 33 -14.26 -11.15 -0.25
CA LEU A 33 -13.73 -12.30 0.49
C LEU A 33 -13.95 -12.16 2.00
N LEU A 34 -13.78 -10.95 2.55
CA LEU A 34 -13.99 -10.68 3.97
C LEU A 34 -15.45 -10.88 4.36
N CYS A 35 -16.39 -10.37 3.54
CA CYS A 35 -17.82 -10.56 3.76
C CYS A 35 -18.20 -12.06 3.76
N LEU A 36 -17.69 -12.83 2.79
CA LEU A 36 -17.92 -14.28 2.69
C LEU A 36 -17.36 -15.03 3.90
N LYS A 37 -16.20 -14.61 4.42
CA LYS A 37 -15.61 -15.20 5.63
C LYS A 37 -16.41 -14.88 6.88
N VAL A 38 -16.87 -13.63 7.05
CA VAL A 38 -17.66 -13.21 8.21
C VAL A 38 -18.99 -13.95 8.29
N HIS A 39 -19.60 -14.28 7.15
CA HIS A 39 -20.81 -15.09 7.09
C HIS A 39 -20.55 -16.61 7.22
N SER A 40 -19.31 -17.03 7.54
CA SER A 40 -18.90 -18.43 7.70
C SER A 40 -19.16 -19.32 6.48
N ILE A 41 -19.28 -18.74 5.28
CA ILE A 41 -19.44 -19.49 4.02
C ILE A 41 -18.09 -20.12 3.62
N LEU A 42 -16.99 -19.44 3.94
CA LEU A 42 -15.62 -19.85 3.62
C LEU A 42 -14.76 -19.95 4.89
N HIS A 43 -14.30 -21.16 5.22
CA HIS A 43 -13.33 -21.43 6.29
C HIS A 43 -11.89 -21.20 5.80
N ILE A 44 -11.57 -19.95 5.49
CA ILE A 44 -10.28 -19.55 4.93
C ILE A 44 -9.55 -18.64 5.94
N SER A 45 -8.22 -18.76 6.09
CA SER A 45 -7.43 -17.89 7.01
C SER A 45 -7.48 -16.41 6.59
N TYR A 46 -7.31 -15.48 7.53
CA TYR A 46 -7.38 -14.04 7.26
C TYR A 46 -6.29 -13.56 6.29
N PHE A 47 -5.15 -14.27 6.24
CA PHE A 47 -4.10 -14.04 5.24
C PHE A 47 -4.57 -14.24 3.80
N TRP A 48 -5.42 -15.23 3.55
CA TRP A 48 -5.95 -15.51 2.22
C TRP A 48 -7.01 -14.49 1.80
N VAL A 49 -7.79 -13.96 2.76
CA VAL A 49 -8.75 -12.86 2.50
C VAL A 49 -8.04 -11.59 2.02
N ALA A 50 -6.84 -11.33 2.53
CA ALA A 50 -6.03 -10.19 2.14
C ALA A 50 -5.07 -10.44 0.96
N SER A 51 -4.96 -11.68 0.49
CA SER A 51 -4.13 -12.06 -0.66
C SER A 51 -4.34 -11.17 -1.90
N PRO A 52 -5.58 -10.79 -2.29
CA PRO A 52 -5.81 -9.88 -3.42
C PRO A 52 -5.11 -8.53 -3.27
N MET A 53 -5.02 -7.99 -2.04
CA MET A 53 -4.32 -6.73 -1.78
C MET A 53 -2.80 -6.89 -1.89
N PHE A 54 -2.22 -7.99 -1.38
CA PHE A 54 -0.79 -8.27 -1.51
C PHE A 54 -0.37 -8.49 -2.96
N ILE A 55 -1.18 -9.22 -3.73
CA ILE A 55 -0.95 -9.43 -5.16
C ILE A 55 -0.98 -8.08 -5.89
N GLY A 56 -1.95 -7.22 -5.57
CA GLY A 56 -2.02 -5.86 -6.11
C GLY A 56 -0.75 -5.04 -5.81
N ILE A 57 -0.28 -5.04 -4.56
CA ILE A 57 0.97 -4.35 -4.20
C ILE A 57 2.18 -4.94 -4.96
N GLY A 58 2.23 -6.27 -5.13
CA GLY A 58 3.28 -6.95 -5.90
C GLY A 58 3.32 -6.51 -7.37
N PHE A 59 2.16 -6.36 -8.02
CA PHE A 59 2.08 -5.85 -9.39
C PHE A 59 2.58 -4.41 -9.49
N VAL A 60 2.29 -3.56 -8.50
CA VAL A 60 2.78 -2.18 -8.47
C VAL A 60 4.30 -2.15 -8.30
N TYR A 61 4.86 -3.00 -7.43
CA TYR A 61 6.31 -3.13 -7.24
C TYR A 61 7.01 -3.53 -8.54
N TYR A 62 6.44 -4.51 -9.26
CA TYR A 62 6.93 -4.97 -10.55
C TYR A 62 6.86 -3.86 -11.62
N PHE A 63 5.76 -3.10 -11.65
CA PHE A 63 5.58 -2.00 -12.58
C PHE A 63 6.61 -0.88 -12.37
N ILE A 64 6.87 -0.49 -11.11
CA ILE A 64 7.92 0.49 -10.79
C ILE A 64 9.30 -0.02 -11.20
N PHE A 65 9.57 -1.31 -10.98
CA PHE A 65 10.82 -1.93 -11.39
C PHE A 65 11.03 -1.87 -12.92
N ILE A 66 9.99 -2.12 -13.72
CA ILE A 66 10.07 -1.97 -15.19
C ILE A 66 10.36 -0.52 -15.60
N ILE A 67 9.68 0.45 -14.99
CA ILE A 67 9.89 1.87 -15.27
C ILE A 67 11.33 2.27 -14.94
N TYR A 68 11.85 1.79 -13.81
CA TYR A 68 13.23 2.01 -13.41
C TYR A 68 14.22 1.46 -14.45
N LEU A 69 14.04 0.19 -14.86
CA LEU A 69 14.89 -0.42 -15.89
C LEU A 69 14.86 0.37 -17.20
N ARG A 70 13.68 0.79 -17.66
CA ARG A 70 13.56 1.63 -18.86
C ARG A 70 14.31 2.95 -18.70
N SER A 71 14.20 3.59 -17.53
CA SER A 71 14.91 4.84 -17.25
C SER A 71 16.44 4.66 -17.30
N CYS A 72 16.96 3.55 -16.76
CA CYS A 72 18.40 3.28 -16.77
C CYS A 72 18.93 2.94 -18.16
N VAL A 73 18.20 2.11 -18.93
CA VAL A 73 18.65 1.62 -20.23
C VAL A 73 18.57 2.69 -21.31
N GLU A 74 17.46 3.44 -21.36
CA GLU A 74 17.16 4.31 -22.49
C GLU A 74 17.67 5.75 -22.30
N TYR A 75 17.54 6.29 -21.09
CA TYR A 75 17.85 7.70 -20.83
C TYR A 75 19.27 7.91 -20.29
N LYS A 76 19.98 6.86 -19.86
CA LYS A 76 21.31 6.92 -19.18
C LYS A 76 21.38 7.90 -17.99
N ASP A 77 20.23 8.38 -17.50
CA ASP A 77 20.11 9.25 -16.36
C ASP A 77 19.88 8.42 -15.11
N TYR A 78 20.85 8.43 -14.19
CA TYR A 78 20.81 7.59 -13.00
C TYR A 78 20.33 8.33 -11.75
N ARG A 79 20.63 9.61 -11.57
CA ARG A 79 20.55 10.22 -10.23
C ARG A 79 19.13 10.61 -9.80
N ALA A 80 18.40 11.32 -10.66
CA ALA A 80 17.04 11.78 -10.36
C ALA A 80 15.98 10.65 -10.33
N PRO A 81 15.93 9.72 -11.32
CA PRO A 81 14.92 8.66 -11.34
C PRO A 81 15.16 7.61 -10.25
N THR A 82 16.41 7.33 -9.87
CA THR A 82 16.72 6.37 -8.80
C THR A 82 16.17 6.82 -7.45
N PHE A 83 16.33 8.09 -7.10
CA PHE A 83 15.79 8.62 -5.84
C PHE A 83 14.26 8.49 -5.79
N LYS A 84 13.58 8.82 -6.90
CA LYS A 84 12.12 8.70 -7.02
C LYS A 84 11.65 7.26 -6.84
N VAL A 85 12.33 6.30 -7.48
CA VAL A 85 12.03 4.87 -7.38
C VAL A 85 12.24 4.37 -5.95
N ILE A 86 13.35 4.75 -5.29
CA ILE A 86 13.60 4.38 -3.90
C ILE A 86 12.50 4.91 -2.97
N CYS A 87 12.07 6.16 -3.12
CA CYS A 87 10.97 6.71 -2.34
C CYS A 87 9.65 5.95 -2.57
N ASN A 88 9.34 5.57 -3.81
CA ASN A 88 8.13 4.81 -4.12
C ASN A 88 8.20 3.37 -3.60
N MET A 89 9.36 2.72 -3.66
CA MET A 89 9.57 1.40 -3.06
C MET A 89 9.41 1.46 -1.53
N LEU A 90 10.01 2.46 -0.86
CA LEU A 90 9.84 2.68 0.57
C LEU A 90 8.36 2.83 0.95
N ARG A 91 7.61 3.64 0.19
CA ARG A 91 6.17 3.83 0.39
C ARG A 91 5.41 2.49 0.31
N LEU A 92 5.70 1.67 -0.69
CA LEU A 92 5.06 0.36 -0.86
C LEU A 92 5.46 -0.63 0.22
N THR A 93 6.72 -0.62 0.68
CA THR A 93 7.17 -1.44 1.81
C THR A 93 6.47 -1.05 3.10
N LEU A 94 6.28 0.25 3.37
CA LEU A 94 5.51 0.73 4.52
C LEU A 94 4.03 0.30 4.43
N LEU A 95 3.41 0.38 3.25
CA LEU A 95 2.04 -0.09 3.04
C LEU A 95 1.91 -1.62 3.24
N THR A 96 2.87 -2.38 2.71
CA THR A 96 2.90 -3.84 2.84
C THR A 96 3.10 -4.26 4.29
N SER A 97 4.01 -3.59 5.01
CA SER A 97 4.26 -3.88 6.43
C SER A 97 3.06 -3.51 7.30
N PHE A 98 2.39 -2.39 7.04
CA PHE A 98 1.12 -2.04 7.68
C PHE A 98 0.07 -3.13 7.46
N LEU A 99 -0.16 -3.53 6.20
CA LEU A 99 -1.15 -4.54 5.86
C LEU A 99 -0.86 -5.88 6.55
N TYR A 100 0.41 -6.32 6.51
CA TYR A 100 0.85 -7.54 7.18
C TYR A 100 0.63 -7.50 8.70
N LEU A 101 1.03 -6.41 9.37
CA LEU A 101 0.84 -6.23 10.81
C LEU A 101 -0.64 -6.20 11.19
N LEU A 102 -1.47 -5.53 10.38
CA LEU A 102 -2.91 -5.46 10.58
C LEU A 102 -3.54 -6.85 10.50
N ILE A 103 -3.19 -7.66 9.50
CA ILE A 103 -3.75 -9.00 9.32
C ILE A 103 -3.27 -9.96 10.39
N SER A 104 -1.97 -9.90 10.75
CA SER A 104 -1.42 -10.71 11.83
C SER A 104 -2.16 -10.43 13.15
N LYS A 105 -2.47 -9.16 13.42
CA LYS A 105 -3.25 -8.77 14.60
C LYS A 105 -4.69 -9.25 14.53
N ILE A 106 -5.37 -9.05 13.39
CA ILE A 106 -6.76 -9.51 13.17
C ILE A 106 -6.86 -11.04 13.30
N SER A 107 -5.92 -11.80 12.73
CA SER A 107 -5.87 -13.26 12.89
C SER A 107 -5.65 -13.65 14.34
N GLY A 108 -4.72 -12.99 15.04
CA GLY A 108 -4.46 -13.26 16.47
C GLY A 108 -5.67 -13.00 17.37
N ASP A 109 -6.37 -11.88 17.16
CA ASP A 109 -7.53 -11.49 17.98
C ASP A 109 -8.78 -12.33 17.68
N LEU A 110 -9.00 -12.73 16.42
CA LEU A 110 -10.22 -13.46 16.00
C LEU A 110 -10.09 -14.99 16.02
N GLU A 111 -8.88 -15.54 15.90
CA GLU A 111 -8.67 -16.98 15.73
C GLU A 111 -8.41 -17.74 17.04
N LYS A 112 -8.64 -17.11 18.21
CA LYS A 112 -8.51 -17.72 19.56
C LYS A 112 -7.19 -18.50 19.76
N SER A 113 -6.08 -18.05 19.19
CA SER A 113 -4.78 -18.59 19.58
C SER A 113 -4.36 -17.98 20.91
N GLU A 114 -4.09 -18.83 21.88
CA GLU A 114 -3.69 -18.60 23.29
C GLU A 114 -2.46 -17.69 23.50
N VAL A 115 -1.91 -17.13 22.44
CA VAL A 115 -0.86 -16.11 22.48
C VAL A 115 -1.41 -14.87 21.79
N ALA A 116 -2.35 -14.19 22.46
CA ALA A 116 -2.80 -12.87 22.04
C ALA A 116 -1.56 -11.98 21.91
N ASP A 117 -1.18 -11.63 20.68
CA ASP A 117 -0.03 -10.78 20.43
C ASP A 117 -0.30 -9.44 21.13
N GLN A 118 0.31 -9.24 22.30
CA GLN A 118 0.16 -8.06 23.16
C GLN A 118 0.73 -6.78 22.54
N ARG A 119 1.11 -6.81 21.25
CA ARG A 119 1.49 -5.61 20.52
C ARG A 119 0.36 -4.59 20.58
N SER A 120 0.68 -3.46 21.20
CA SER A 120 -0.17 -2.28 21.28
C SER A 120 -0.58 -1.86 19.87
N TYR A 121 -1.85 -1.45 19.70
CA TYR A 121 -2.35 -0.92 18.43
C TYR A 121 -1.43 0.19 17.87
N GLY A 122 -0.76 0.95 18.74
CA GLY A 122 0.23 1.96 18.32
C GLY A 122 1.37 1.41 17.44
N TRP A 123 1.84 0.18 17.70
CA TRP A 123 2.88 -0.45 16.88
C TRP A 123 2.37 -0.89 15.50
N VAL A 124 1.12 -1.36 15.43
CA VAL A 124 0.49 -1.77 14.15
C VAL A 124 0.29 -0.56 13.24
N PHE A 125 -0.11 0.59 13.80
CA PHE A 125 -0.34 1.82 13.03
C PHE A 125 0.94 2.62 12.74
N SER A 126 2.08 2.31 13.37
CA SER A 126 3.34 3.06 13.18
C SER A 126 3.74 3.28 11.70
N PRO A 127 3.66 2.28 10.79
CA PRO A 127 4.03 2.50 9.39
C PRO A 127 3.08 3.47 8.67
N ILE A 128 1.82 3.56 9.09
CA ILE A 128 0.85 4.49 8.50
C ILE A 128 1.15 5.93 8.91
N TRP A 129 1.57 6.15 10.16
CA TRP A 129 2.00 7.47 10.64
C TRP A 129 3.24 7.94 9.89
N ALA A 130 4.19 7.03 9.64
CA ALA A 130 5.35 7.32 8.81
C ALA A 130 4.96 7.69 7.36
N LEU A 131 4.00 6.97 6.77
CA LEU A 131 3.47 7.29 5.44
C LEU A 131 2.81 8.68 5.40
N PHE A 132 2.00 9.03 6.40
CA PHE A 132 1.37 10.35 6.47
C PHE A 132 2.40 11.47 6.57
N LEU A 133 3.47 11.29 7.34
CA LEU A 133 4.57 12.25 7.42
C LEU A 133 5.26 12.44 6.06
N ILE A 134 5.55 11.35 5.35
CA ILE A 134 6.17 11.40 4.02
C ILE A 134 5.26 12.17 3.04
N TRP A 135 3.96 11.88 3.04
CA TRP A 135 2.99 12.58 2.18
C TRP A 135 2.84 14.06 2.53
N ALA A 136 2.83 14.41 3.82
CA ALA A 136 2.77 15.81 4.24
C ALA A 136 3.98 16.61 3.69
N VAL A 137 5.18 16.05 3.78
CA VAL A 137 6.39 16.68 3.21
C VAL A 137 6.32 16.78 1.68
N GLN A 138 5.81 15.74 1.01
CA GLN A 138 5.65 15.74 -0.45
C GLN A 138 4.64 16.79 -0.95
N ILE A 139 3.51 16.94 -0.25
CA ILE A 139 2.49 17.95 -0.58
C ILE A 139 3.05 19.36 -0.40
N CYS A 140 3.79 19.62 0.70
CA CYS A 140 4.45 20.91 0.91
C CYS A 140 5.49 21.23 -0.17
N ARG A 141 6.20 20.21 -0.70
CA ARG A 141 7.17 20.42 -1.79
C ARG A 141 6.49 20.70 -3.13
N THR A 142 5.39 20.03 -3.42
CA THR A 142 4.66 20.15 -4.70
C THR A 142 3.83 21.44 -4.80
N THR A 143 3.39 21.99 -3.68
CA THR A 143 2.66 23.27 -3.62
C THR A 143 3.56 24.51 -3.70
N ASN A 144 4.87 24.36 -3.43
CA ASN A 144 5.86 25.44 -3.51
C ASN A 144 6.59 25.51 -4.88
N SER A 145 6.23 24.66 -5.85
CA SER A 145 6.78 24.63 -7.21
C SER A 145 5.76 25.12 -8.22
#